data_AF-A0A3Q0H6A3-F1
#
_entry.id   AF-A0A3Q0H6A3-F1
#
_cell.length_a   1.000
_cell.length_b   1.000
_cell.length_c   1.000
_cell.angle_alpha   90.00
_cell.angle_beta   90.00
_cell.angle_gamma   90.00
#
_symmetry.space_group_name_H-M   'P 1'
#
loop_
_entity.id
_entity.type
_entity.pdbx_description
1 polymer ?
#
loop_
_entity_poly.entity_id
_entity_poly.type
_entity_poly.pdbx_seq_one_letter_code
_entity_poly.pdbx_strand_id
1 'polypeptide(L)'
;MPLIPAGPAQLVRCGQKDELYRSGLRSGAGAALHALAGARTWLGWRKELELLSDVAYFSLTTLAGYQTLGEEYVNIVQVDSSKKRVPSLLHRAVLISLHAVVPYLLDKGLVHLEHELQAEADGWRTGQSSLGLGARGRTSVRSWLQKRITRLTENQKNVLLQTVYILKQCIPLFRRLHLAIFYINGIFYHLSKRITGITYLRVAGLPGDDQSVRSSYKLLGIVSLLHLVLTVGIQIYSFQQRQRARQEWKLHRNLSYQKAQYCCISNTLNDRNM
;
A
#
# COMPACT_ATOMS: atom_id res chain seq x y z
N MET A 1 -0.58 -11.28 40.18
CA MET A 1 0.61 -11.49 39.33
C MET A 1 0.90 -10.17 38.60
N PRO A 2 2.15 -9.68 38.54
CA PRO A 2 2.47 -8.43 37.85
C PRO A 2 2.34 -8.62 36.33
N LEU A 3 1.48 -7.81 35.70
CA LEU A 3 1.33 -7.78 34.25
C LEU A 3 2.42 -6.89 33.66
N ILE A 4 3.29 -7.47 32.84
CA ILE A 4 4.39 -6.77 32.16
C ILE A 4 3.95 -6.45 30.72
N PRO A 5 4.24 -5.26 30.17
CA PRO A 5 3.98 -4.96 28.76
C PRO A 5 4.74 -5.93 27.84
N ALA A 6 4.09 -6.37 26.77
CA ALA A 6 4.71 -7.29 25.81
C ALA A 6 5.94 -6.65 25.13
N GLY A 7 7.02 -7.43 24.99
CA GLY A 7 8.25 -6.99 24.34
C GLY A 7 8.18 -7.04 22.81
N PRO A 8 9.10 -6.36 22.10
CA PRO A 8 9.13 -6.34 20.63
C PRO A 8 9.28 -7.75 20.03
N ALA A 9 10.13 -8.60 20.60
CA ALA A 9 10.32 -9.97 20.14
C ALA A 9 9.03 -10.81 20.21
N GLN A 10 8.24 -10.60 21.25
CA GLN A 10 6.99 -11.31 21.46
C GLN A 10 5.93 -10.88 20.45
N LEU A 11 5.80 -9.57 20.23
CA LEU A 11 4.91 -9.02 19.22
C LEU A 11 5.27 -9.51 17.81
N VAL A 12 6.56 -9.59 17.51
CA VAL A 12 7.05 -10.11 16.20
C VAL A 12 6.74 -11.59 16.06
N ARG A 13 7.03 -12.42 17.07
CA ARG A 13 6.73 -13.87 17.04
C ARG A 13 5.24 -14.13 16.93
N CYS A 14 4.41 -13.38 17.66
CA CYS A 14 2.96 -13.44 17.56
C CYS A 14 2.50 -13.11 16.13
N GLY A 15 2.96 -11.99 15.57
CA GLY A 15 2.60 -11.58 14.21
C GLY A 15 3.06 -12.56 13.13
N GLN A 16 4.28 -13.12 13.27
CA GLN A 16 4.79 -14.16 12.37
C GLN A 16 3.93 -15.41 12.42
N LYS A 17 3.56 -15.87 13.62
CA LYS A 17 2.69 -17.04 13.78
C LYS A 17 1.32 -16.80 13.16
N ASP A 18 0.72 -15.62 13.37
CA ASP A 18 -0.55 -15.23 12.75
C ASP A 18 -0.44 -15.13 11.22
N GLU A 19 0.67 -14.66 10.68
CA GLU A 19 0.91 -14.61 9.23
C GLU A 19 1.04 -16.02 8.62
N LEU A 20 1.69 -16.95 9.32
CA LEU A 20 1.81 -18.34 8.85
C LEU A 20 0.44 -19.00 8.66
N TYR A 21 -0.46 -18.87 9.64
CA TYR A 21 -1.82 -19.42 9.50
C TYR A 21 -2.65 -18.72 8.44
N ARG A 22 -2.57 -17.38 8.35
CA ARG A 22 -3.25 -16.62 7.30
C ARG A 22 -2.75 -17.00 5.91
N SER A 23 -1.44 -17.13 5.73
CA SER A 23 -0.84 -17.60 4.47
C SER A 23 -1.33 -19.00 4.09
N GLY A 24 -1.41 -19.91 5.07
CA GLY A 24 -1.99 -21.25 4.88
C GLY A 24 -3.46 -21.20 4.41
N LEU A 25 -4.29 -20.37 5.06
CA LEU A 25 -5.69 -20.17 4.67
C LEU A 25 -5.81 -19.61 3.24
N ARG A 26 -5.04 -18.57 2.90
CA ARG A 26 -5.02 -17.98 1.56
C ARG A 26 -4.59 -19.00 0.49
N SER A 27 -3.57 -19.78 0.79
CA SER A 27 -3.07 -20.83 -0.11
C SER A 27 -4.12 -21.92 -0.33
N GLY A 28 -4.75 -22.41 0.75
CA GLY A 28 -5.82 -23.40 0.69
C GLY A 28 -7.04 -22.90 -0.10
N ALA A 29 -7.51 -21.68 0.19
CA ALA A 29 -8.61 -21.05 -0.52
C ALA A 29 -8.28 -20.82 -2.01
N GLY A 30 -7.05 -20.38 -2.29
CA GLY A 30 -6.55 -20.21 -3.66
C GLY A 30 -6.49 -21.53 -4.43
N ALA A 31 -5.96 -22.59 -3.81
CA ALA A 31 -5.88 -23.92 -4.41
C ALA A 31 -7.29 -24.49 -4.68
N ALA A 32 -8.24 -24.33 -3.76
CA ALA A 32 -9.61 -24.75 -3.95
C ALA A 32 -10.28 -24.01 -5.13
N LEU A 33 -10.16 -22.68 -5.20
CA LEU A 33 -10.73 -21.93 -6.31
C LEU A 33 -10.05 -22.25 -7.64
N HIS A 34 -8.73 -22.44 -7.64
CA HIS A 34 -7.98 -22.83 -8.83
C HIS A 34 -8.44 -24.21 -9.35
N ALA A 35 -8.65 -25.18 -8.46
CA ALA A 35 -9.13 -26.51 -8.81
C ALA A 35 -10.58 -26.50 -9.33
N LEU A 36 -11.45 -25.68 -8.74
CA LEU A 36 -12.89 -25.64 -9.08
C LEU A 36 -13.21 -24.76 -10.30
N ALA A 37 -12.58 -23.60 -10.42
CA ALA A 37 -12.96 -22.55 -11.38
C ALA A 37 -11.85 -22.20 -12.37
N GLY A 38 -10.70 -22.87 -12.29
CA GLY A 38 -9.57 -22.71 -13.19
C GLY A 38 -8.74 -21.45 -12.96
N ALA A 39 -7.61 -21.36 -13.66
CA ALA A 39 -6.59 -20.33 -13.46
C ALA A 39 -7.09 -18.90 -13.72
N ARG A 40 -7.92 -18.69 -14.76
CA ARG A 40 -8.43 -17.35 -15.12
C ARG A 40 -9.29 -16.75 -14.02
N THR A 41 -10.20 -17.54 -13.47
CA THR A 41 -11.08 -17.10 -12.38
C THR A 41 -10.28 -16.89 -11.10
N TRP A 42 -9.35 -17.80 -10.79
CA TRP A 42 -8.43 -17.67 -9.66
C TRP A 42 -7.62 -16.37 -9.71
N LEU A 43 -7.03 -16.03 -10.86
CA LEU A 43 -6.27 -14.79 -11.04
C LEU A 43 -7.12 -13.54 -10.77
N GLY A 44 -8.37 -13.52 -11.26
CA GLY A 44 -9.28 -12.40 -11.04
C GLY A 44 -9.74 -12.24 -9.58
N TRP A 45 -9.96 -13.37 -8.89
CA TRP A 45 -10.46 -13.40 -7.50
C TRP A 45 -9.37 -13.49 -6.45
N ARG A 46 -8.09 -13.60 -6.84
CA ARG A 46 -6.97 -13.78 -5.92
C ARG A 46 -6.96 -12.73 -4.81
N LYS A 47 -7.06 -11.44 -5.16
CA LYS A 47 -7.08 -10.35 -4.16
C LYS A 47 -8.29 -10.44 -3.23
N GLU A 48 -9.43 -10.91 -3.73
CA GLU A 48 -10.65 -11.11 -2.91
C GLU A 48 -10.49 -12.26 -1.94
N LEU A 49 -9.93 -13.38 -2.40
CA LEU A 49 -9.67 -14.54 -1.55
C LEU A 49 -8.65 -14.21 -0.45
N GLU A 50 -7.63 -13.41 -0.77
CA GLU A 50 -6.66 -12.94 0.22
C GLU A 50 -7.35 -12.10 1.31
N LEU A 51 -8.22 -11.17 0.93
CA LEU A 51 -9.01 -10.35 1.85
C LEU A 51 -10.00 -11.20 2.68
N LEU A 52 -10.76 -12.08 2.03
CA LEU A 52 -11.76 -12.93 2.69
C LEU A 52 -11.10 -13.87 3.70
N SER A 53 -9.95 -14.44 3.36
CA SER A 53 -9.19 -15.30 4.28
C SER A 53 -8.72 -14.53 5.52
N ASP A 54 -8.25 -13.29 5.33
CA ASP A 54 -7.82 -12.44 6.44
C ASP A 54 -8.98 -12.01 7.33
N VAL A 55 -10.08 -11.57 6.72
CA VAL A 55 -11.30 -11.18 7.45
C VAL A 55 -11.86 -12.39 8.18
N ALA A 56 -11.91 -13.57 7.56
CA ALA A 56 -12.39 -14.79 8.20
C ALA A 56 -11.54 -15.16 9.42
N TYR A 57 -10.20 -15.14 9.29
CA TYR A 57 -9.28 -15.42 10.40
C TYR A 57 -9.50 -14.47 11.58
N PHE A 58 -9.52 -13.16 11.32
CA PHE A 58 -9.69 -12.17 12.38
C PHE A 58 -11.12 -12.11 12.93
N SER A 59 -12.12 -12.48 12.13
CA SER A 59 -13.50 -12.58 12.59
C SER A 59 -13.68 -13.75 13.55
N LEU A 60 -13.13 -14.92 13.20
CA LEU A 60 -13.22 -16.11 14.04
C LEU A 60 -12.42 -15.98 15.34
N THR A 61 -11.31 -15.23 15.33
CA THR A 61 -10.46 -15.03 16.50
C THR A 61 -10.84 -13.76 17.25
N THR A 62 -10.38 -12.62 16.76
CA THR A 62 -10.45 -11.33 17.46
C THR A 62 -11.88 -10.80 17.61
N LEU A 63 -12.72 -10.91 16.58
CA LEU A 63 -14.10 -10.40 16.64
C LEU A 63 -14.98 -11.26 17.55
N ALA A 64 -14.79 -12.58 17.56
CA ALA A 64 -15.53 -13.52 18.40
C ALA A 64 -15.15 -13.48 19.90
N GLY A 65 -14.17 -12.67 20.28
CA GLY A 65 -13.75 -12.56 21.68
C GLY A 65 -12.44 -13.29 22.01
N TYR A 66 -12.03 -14.24 21.16
CA TYR A 66 -10.89 -15.12 21.39
C TYR A 66 -9.55 -14.46 21.09
N GLN A 67 -8.48 -15.01 21.68
CA GLN A 67 -7.11 -14.68 21.32
C GLN A 67 -6.77 -15.23 19.93
N THR A 68 -5.85 -14.58 19.22
CA THR A 68 -5.30 -15.18 18.00
C THR A 68 -4.34 -16.32 18.35
N LEU A 69 -4.06 -17.20 17.39
CA LEU A 69 -3.10 -18.30 17.59
C LEU A 69 -1.69 -17.77 17.88
N GLY A 70 -1.31 -16.63 17.31
CA GLY A 70 -0.06 -15.96 17.64
C GLY A 70 -0.04 -15.37 19.05
N GLU A 71 -1.18 -14.87 19.54
CA GLU A 71 -1.33 -14.35 20.90
C GLU A 71 -1.22 -15.47 21.95
N GLU A 72 -1.87 -16.59 21.69
CA GLU A 72 -1.79 -17.80 22.52
C GLU A 72 -0.35 -18.36 22.53
N TYR A 73 0.29 -18.45 21.35
CA TYR A 73 1.66 -18.98 21.21
C TYR A 73 2.69 -18.22 22.04
N VAL A 74 2.52 -16.90 22.21
CA VAL A 74 3.45 -16.05 22.96
C VAL A 74 2.94 -15.71 24.36
N ASN A 75 1.75 -16.22 24.72
CA ASN A 75 1.08 -15.95 25.98
C ASN A 75 0.91 -14.44 26.27
N ILE A 76 0.40 -13.72 25.26
CA ILE A 76 0.08 -12.29 25.34
C ILE A 76 -1.43 -12.08 25.19
N VAL A 77 -1.98 -11.16 25.98
CA VAL A 77 -3.42 -10.84 26.00
C VAL A 77 -3.62 -9.39 25.56
N GLN A 78 -4.63 -9.17 24.71
CA GLN A 78 -5.13 -7.83 24.38
C GLN A 78 -5.89 -7.23 25.56
N VAL A 79 -5.47 -6.04 26.01
CA VAL A 79 -6.20 -5.25 27.00
C VAL A 79 -6.54 -3.87 26.45
N ASP A 80 -7.66 -3.34 26.92
CA ASP A 80 -8.06 -1.96 26.66
C ASP A 80 -7.10 -0.97 27.34
N SER A 81 -7.21 0.32 27.00
CA SER A 81 -6.43 1.42 27.59
C SER A 81 -6.50 1.42 29.13
N SER A 82 -7.64 0.98 29.69
CA SER A 82 -7.85 0.84 31.14
C SER A 82 -7.15 -0.38 31.77
N LYS A 83 -6.45 -1.23 30.98
CA LYS A 83 -5.68 -2.43 31.39
C LYS A 83 -6.45 -3.50 32.20
N LYS A 84 -7.77 -3.36 32.32
CA LYS A 84 -8.62 -4.20 33.19
C LYS A 84 -9.63 -5.06 32.43
N ARG A 85 -9.87 -4.78 31.15
CA ARG A 85 -10.89 -5.46 30.34
C ARG A 85 -10.41 -5.72 28.93
N VAL A 86 -11.02 -6.74 28.35
CA VAL A 86 -10.92 -7.12 26.95
C VAL A 86 -11.48 -5.97 26.09
N PRO A 87 -10.78 -5.49 25.04
CA PRO A 87 -11.21 -4.32 24.27
C PRO A 87 -12.58 -4.55 23.62
N SER A 88 -13.37 -3.48 23.48
CA SER A 88 -14.74 -3.54 22.95
C SER A 88 -14.78 -4.08 21.51
N LEU A 89 -15.93 -4.67 21.14
CA LEU A 89 -16.17 -5.20 19.79
C LEU A 89 -15.96 -4.15 18.70
N LEU A 90 -16.28 -2.89 18.97
CA LEU A 90 -16.05 -1.78 18.03
C LEU A 90 -14.57 -1.53 17.80
N HIS A 91 -13.75 -1.48 18.85
CA HIS A 91 -12.31 -1.29 18.70
C HIS A 91 -11.65 -2.47 17.97
N ARG A 92 -12.15 -3.69 18.20
CA ARG A 92 -11.73 -4.90 17.48
C ARG A 92 -12.13 -4.86 16.01
N ALA A 93 -13.38 -4.49 15.71
CA ALA A 93 -13.85 -4.35 14.34
C ALA A 93 -13.11 -3.25 13.56
N VAL A 94 -12.83 -2.10 14.20
CA VAL A 94 -12.03 -1.01 13.62
C VAL A 94 -10.58 -1.48 13.39
N LEU A 95 -9.98 -2.22 14.32
CA LEU A 95 -8.64 -2.79 14.15
C LEU A 95 -8.56 -3.68 12.90
N ILE A 96 -9.53 -4.58 12.74
CA ILE A 96 -9.61 -5.53 11.62
C ILE A 96 -9.88 -4.79 10.31
N SER A 97 -10.84 -3.87 10.32
CA SER A 97 -11.17 -3.04 9.14
C SER A 97 -9.96 -2.24 8.67
N LEU A 98 -9.23 -1.62 9.60
CA LEU A 98 -8.04 -0.83 9.29
C LEU A 98 -6.86 -1.67 8.81
N HIS A 99 -6.73 -2.92 9.29
CA HIS A 99 -5.60 -3.79 8.96
C HIS A 99 -5.81 -4.62 7.68
N ALA A 100 -7.04 -5.09 7.43
CA ALA A 100 -7.35 -5.95 6.28
C ALA A 100 -8.06 -5.19 5.15
N VAL A 101 -9.08 -4.40 5.48
CA VAL A 101 -9.98 -3.81 4.47
C VAL A 101 -9.41 -2.52 3.87
N VAL A 102 -8.84 -1.64 4.71
CA VAL A 102 -8.26 -0.37 4.26
C VAL A 102 -7.14 -0.52 3.22
N PRO A 103 -6.11 -1.38 3.38
CA PRO A 103 -5.06 -1.49 2.37
C PRO A 103 -5.58 -2.00 1.03
N TYR A 104 -6.58 -2.90 1.06
CA TYR A 104 -7.22 -3.42 -0.15
C TYR A 104 -8.07 -2.33 -0.84
N LEU A 105 -8.90 -1.60 -0.08
CA LEU A 105 -9.72 -0.51 -0.63
C LEU A 105 -8.85 0.62 -1.18
N LEU A 106 -7.73 0.91 -0.53
CA LEU A 106 -6.78 1.92 -0.98
C LEU A 106 -6.13 1.52 -2.31
N ASP A 107 -5.63 0.28 -2.44
CA ASP A 107 -5.03 -0.19 -3.70
C ASP A 107 -6.06 -0.16 -4.85
N LYS A 108 -7.25 -0.74 -4.63
CA LYS A 108 -8.32 -0.72 -5.64
C LYS A 108 -8.80 0.69 -5.97
N GLY A 109 -9.00 1.54 -4.96
CA GLY A 109 -9.45 2.92 -5.15
C GLY A 109 -8.44 3.75 -5.94
N LEU A 110 -7.15 3.61 -5.63
CA LEU A 110 -6.09 4.36 -6.32
C LEU A 110 -5.90 3.89 -7.77
N VAL A 111 -5.99 2.58 -8.05
CA VAL A 111 -5.93 2.05 -9.42
C VAL A 111 -7.18 2.44 -10.21
N HIS A 112 -8.35 2.37 -9.59
CA HIS A 112 -9.60 2.74 -10.24
C HIS A 112 -9.67 4.23 -10.59
N LEU A 113 -9.20 5.09 -9.67
CA LEU A 113 -9.13 6.54 -9.89
C LEU A 113 -8.16 6.90 -11.02
N GLU A 114 -7.00 6.23 -11.10
CA GLU A 114 -6.03 6.43 -12.18
C GLU A 114 -6.61 6.04 -13.54
N HIS A 115 -7.26 4.88 -13.63
CA HIS A 115 -7.84 4.39 -14.88
C HIS A 115 -8.99 5.28 -15.38
N GLU A 116 -9.84 5.79 -14.49
CA GLU A 116 -10.96 6.65 -14.90
C GLU A 116 -10.46 8.04 -15.35
N LEU A 117 -9.38 8.55 -14.75
CA LEU A 117 -8.72 9.79 -15.19
C LEU A 117 -8.04 9.63 -16.55
N GLN A 118 -7.45 8.46 -16.84
CA GLN A 118 -6.83 8.15 -18.13
C GLN A 118 -7.86 7.90 -19.24
N ALA A 119 -8.93 7.14 -18.96
CA ALA A 119 -9.97 6.84 -19.94
C ALA A 119 -10.70 8.08 -20.45
N GLU A 120 -10.87 9.10 -19.59
CA GLU A 120 -11.41 10.39 -20.01
C GLU A 120 -10.37 11.17 -20.84
N ALA A 121 -9.11 11.26 -20.42
CA ALA A 121 -8.06 11.97 -21.18
C ALA A 121 -7.86 11.38 -22.60
N ASP A 122 -7.97 10.06 -22.74
CA ASP A 122 -7.94 9.37 -24.02
C ASP A 122 -9.25 9.57 -24.79
N GLY A 123 -10.40 9.60 -24.11
CA GLY A 123 -11.71 9.92 -24.70
C GLY A 123 -11.79 11.30 -25.36
N TRP A 124 -11.11 12.32 -24.82
CA TRP A 124 -11.02 13.65 -25.45
C TRP A 124 -10.09 13.66 -26.67
N ARG A 125 -9.08 12.77 -26.71
CA ARG A 125 -8.16 12.61 -27.85
C ARG A 125 -8.74 11.73 -28.97
N THR A 126 -9.58 10.76 -28.60
CA THR A 126 -10.20 9.79 -29.52
C THR A 126 -11.63 10.19 -29.91
N GLY A 127 -12.22 11.20 -29.27
CA GLY A 127 -13.54 11.76 -29.57
C GLY A 127 -13.69 12.44 -30.93
N GLN A 128 -12.61 12.52 -31.72
CA GLN A 128 -12.69 12.93 -33.13
C GLN A 128 -12.82 11.75 -34.11
N SER A 129 -12.69 10.49 -33.68
CA SER A 129 -12.55 9.38 -34.66
C SER A 129 -13.30 8.08 -34.38
N SER A 130 -14.14 7.92 -33.35
CA SER A 130 -14.99 6.71 -33.27
C SER A 130 -16.28 6.87 -32.47
N LEU A 131 -17.40 6.89 -33.20
CA LEU A 131 -18.73 6.49 -32.71
C LEU A 131 -18.76 4.94 -32.63
N GLY A 132 -18.87 4.35 -31.43
CA GLY A 132 -19.02 2.90 -31.34
C GLY A 132 -19.02 2.30 -29.94
N LEU A 133 -20.23 1.99 -29.46
CA LEU A 133 -20.62 0.88 -28.56
C LEU A 133 -19.61 0.41 -27.49
N GLY A 134 -19.84 0.79 -26.23
CA GLY A 134 -19.11 0.19 -25.11
C GLY A 134 -19.58 0.55 -23.70
N ALA A 135 -20.88 0.80 -23.48
CA ALA A 135 -21.41 1.19 -22.16
C ALA A 135 -22.35 0.12 -21.56
N ARG A 136 -21.85 -1.10 -21.35
CA ARG A 136 -22.62 -2.17 -20.69
C ARG A 136 -21.92 -2.60 -19.39
N GLY A 137 -22.28 -1.91 -18.30
CA GLY A 137 -21.81 -2.22 -16.94
C GLY A 137 -21.53 -1.00 -16.07
N ARG A 138 -22.45 -0.03 -16.01
CA ARG A 138 -22.34 1.16 -15.14
C ARG A 138 -22.84 0.83 -13.74
N THR A 139 -21.95 0.70 -12.75
CA THR A 139 -22.33 0.67 -11.33
C THR A 139 -22.65 2.09 -10.84
N SER A 140 -23.62 2.23 -9.93
CA SER A 140 -24.13 3.53 -9.48
C SER A 140 -23.06 4.45 -8.87
N VAL A 141 -22.07 3.86 -8.19
CA VAL A 141 -20.90 4.57 -7.61
C VAL A 141 -20.03 5.20 -8.70
N ARG A 142 -19.88 4.52 -9.85
CA ARG A 142 -19.13 5.03 -11.01
C ARG A 142 -19.78 6.29 -11.56
N SER A 143 -21.11 6.31 -11.71
CA SER A 143 -21.83 7.48 -12.22
C SER A 143 -21.73 8.70 -11.29
N TRP A 144 -21.71 8.49 -9.98
CA TRP A 144 -21.57 9.57 -8.99
C TRP A 144 -20.15 10.15 -8.95
N LEU A 145 -19.14 9.28 -8.98
CA LEU A 145 -17.72 9.69 -9.07
C LEU A 145 -17.44 10.41 -10.38
N GLN A 146 -17.91 9.85 -11.50
CA GLN A 146 -17.70 10.41 -12.83
C GLN A 146 -18.34 11.81 -12.92
N LYS A 147 -19.54 12.01 -12.37
CA LYS A 147 -20.19 13.34 -12.31
C LYS A 147 -19.45 14.38 -11.46
N ARG A 148 -18.66 13.96 -10.45
CA ARG A 148 -17.78 14.85 -9.68
C ARG A 148 -16.47 15.11 -10.40
N ILE A 149 -15.88 14.09 -11.03
CA ILE A 149 -14.61 14.20 -11.74
C ILE A 149 -14.76 15.04 -13.02
N THR A 150 -15.90 14.95 -13.71
CA THR A 150 -16.19 15.79 -14.89
C THR A 150 -16.40 17.26 -14.55
N ARG A 151 -16.65 17.62 -13.28
CA ARG A 151 -16.75 19.02 -12.83
C ARG A 151 -15.39 19.65 -12.52
N LEU A 152 -14.31 18.87 -12.50
CA LEU A 152 -12.97 19.36 -12.17
C LEU A 152 -12.26 19.86 -13.43
N THR A 153 -11.67 21.06 -13.34
CA THR A 153 -10.84 21.67 -14.38
C THR A 153 -9.63 20.78 -14.71
N GLU A 154 -9.12 20.87 -15.93
CA GLU A 154 -7.98 20.07 -16.39
C GLU A 154 -6.73 20.22 -15.50
N ASN A 155 -6.52 21.41 -14.92
CA ASN A 155 -5.47 21.66 -13.92
C ASN A 155 -5.69 20.87 -12.63
N GLN A 156 -6.93 20.70 -12.17
CA GLN A 156 -7.27 19.94 -10.97
C GLN A 156 -7.09 18.43 -11.17
N LYS A 157 -7.38 17.92 -12.38
CA LYS A 157 -7.12 16.52 -12.73
C LYS A 157 -5.62 16.21 -12.73
N ASN A 158 -4.80 17.10 -13.27
CA ASN A 158 -3.34 16.97 -13.26
C ASN A 158 -2.76 16.98 -11.84
N VAL A 159 -3.25 17.88 -10.98
CA VAL A 159 -2.88 17.89 -9.56
C VAL A 159 -3.33 16.61 -8.86
N LEU A 160 -4.55 16.13 -9.12
CA LEU A 160 -5.08 14.91 -8.52
C LEU A 160 -4.29 13.66 -8.94
N LEU A 161 -3.95 13.52 -10.22
CA LEU A 161 -3.09 12.44 -10.71
C LEU A 161 -1.72 12.46 -10.05
N GLN A 162 -1.14 13.65 -9.94
CA GLN A 162 0.14 13.83 -9.25
C GLN A 162 0.02 13.46 -7.76
N THR A 163 -1.08 13.84 -7.09
CA THR A 163 -1.35 13.43 -5.71
C THR A 163 -1.50 11.92 -5.58
N VAL A 164 -2.22 11.24 -6.49
CA VAL A 164 -2.35 9.76 -6.47
C VAL A 164 -0.99 9.10 -6.66
N TYR A 165 -0.18 9.58 -7.60
CA TYR A 165 1.16 9.05 -7.83
C TYR A 165 2.07 9.21 -6.61
N ILE A 166 2.08 10.40 -6.01
CA ILE A 166 2.83 10.67 -4.77
C ILE A 166 2.33 9.75 -3.65
N LEU A 167 1.01 9.64 -3.49
CA LEU A 167 0.40 8.80 -2.45
C LEU A 167 0.78 7.32 -2.64
N LYS A 168 0.74 6.78 -3.87
CA LYS A 168 1.20 5.41 -4.17
C LYS A 168 2.65 5.17 -3.77
N GLN A 169 3.53 6.17 -3.93
CA GLN A 169 4.94 6.09 -3.53
C GLN A 169 5.14 6.26 -2.01
N CYS A 170 4.34 7.10 -1.37
CA CYS A 170 4.44 7.35 0.07
C CYS A 170 3.95 6.18 0.93
N ILE A 171 2.93 5.44 0.49
CA ILE A 171 2.38 4.28 1.24
C ILE A 171 3.46 3.23 1.61
N PRO A 172 4.26 2.69 0.67
CA PRO A 172 5.27 1.68 1.00
C PRO A 172 6.40 2.27 1.87
N LEU A 173 6.74 3.55 1.66
CA LEU A 173 7.75 4.24 2.45
C LEU A 173 7.31 4.38 3.91
N PHE A 174 6.09 4.87 4.11
CA PHE A 174 5.49 5.03 5.42
C PHE A 174 5.43 3.69 6.17
N ARG A 175 5.05 2.60 5.49
CA ARG A 175 5.04 1.25 6.07
C ARG A 175 6.42 0.81 6.54
N ARG A 176 7.47 1.04 5.73
CA ARG A 176 8.86 0.71 6.10
C ARG A 176 9.37 1.56 7.27
N LEU A 177 9.07 2.85 7.25
CA LEU A 177 9.42 3.79 8.32
C LEU A 177 8.73 3.42 9.64
N HIS A 178 7.43 3.14 9.60
CA HIS A 178 6.67 2.69 10.77
C HIS A 178 7.29 1.42 11.38
N LEU A 179 7.65 0.44 10.54
CA LEU A 179 8.26 -0.81 10.98
C LEU A 179 9.66 -0.59 11.60
N ALA A 180 10.47 0.31 11.05
CA ALA A 180 11.76 0.68 11.64
C ALA A 180 11.60 1.36 13.01
N ILE A 181 10.68 2.33 13.11
CA ILE A 181 10.34 3.01 14.38
C ILE A 181 9.80 2.02 15.41
N PHE A 182 8.98 1.05 14.97
CA PHE A 182 8.49 -0.01 15.83
C PHE A 182 9.63 -0.80 16.47
N TYR A 183 10.62 -1.25 15.69
CA TYR A 183 11.76 -1.99 16.24
C TYR A 183 12.58 -1.18 17.25
N ILE A 184 12.65 0.15 17.08
CA ILE A 184 13.41 1.03 17.98
C ILE A 184 12.65 1.29 19.29
N ASN A 185 11.34 1.52 19.22
CA ASN A 185 10.54 1.92 20.38
C ASN A 185 9.85 0.74 21.08
N GLY A 186 9.61 -0.36 20.36
CA GLY A 186 9.07 -1.62 20.88
C GLY A 186 7.58 -1.59 21.28
N ILE A 187 6.84 -0.51 20.98
CA ILE A 187 5.51 -0.29 21.56
C ILE A 187 4.37 -0.82 20.68
N PHE A 188 4.42 -0.68 19.34
CA PHE A 188 3.28 -1.02 18.47
C PHE A 188 3.67 -1.58 17.10
N TYR A 189 3.47 -2.89 16.87
CA TYR A 189 3.82 -3.54 15.59
C TYR A 189 2.88 -3.15 14.44
N HIS A 190 1.61 -2.87 14.74
CA HIS A 190 0.62 -2.42 13.76
C HIS A 190 0.15 -1.00 14.06
N LEU A 191 0.09 -0.15 13.03
CA LEU A 191 -0.43 1.22 13.12
C LEU A 191 -1.88 1.24 13.63
N SER A 192 -2.65 0.21 13.26
CA SER A 192 -4.02 0.02 13.70
C SER A 192 -4.12 -0.08 15.22
N LYS A 193 -3.17 -0.76 15.88
CA LYS A 193 -3.11 -0.90 17.34
C LYS A 193 -2.80 0.42 18.06
N ARG A 194 -2.07 1.33 17.41
CA ARG A 194 -1.79 2.68 17.92
C ARG A 194 -3.04 3.56 17.89
N ILE A 195 -3.83 3.45 16.82
CA ILE A 195 -5.07 4.22 16.67
C ILE A 195 -6.16 3.69 17.60
N THR A 196 -6.25 2.38 17.80
CA THR A 196 -7.25 1.77 18.69
C THR A 196 -6.85 1.72 20.16
N GLY A 197 -5.62 2.10 20.52
CA GLY A 197 -5.15 2.14 21.91
C GLY A 197 -5.04 0.77 22.60
N ILE A 198 -5.04 -0.33 21.84
CA ILE A 198 -5.01 -1.69 22.37
C ILE A 198 -3.57 -2.01 22.80
N THR A 199 -3.40 -2.34 24.08
CA THR A 199 -2.10 -2.69 24.66
C THR A 199 -2.02 -4.21 24.87
N TYR A 200 -0.82 -4.78 24.74
CA TYR A 200 -0.59 -6.19 24.99
C TYR A 200 0.11 -6.38 26.34
N LEU A 201 -0.46 -7.23 27.18
CA LEU A 201 0.13 -7.64 28.44
C LEU A 201 0.57 -9.09 28.38
N ARG A 202 1.74 -9.37 28.96
CA ARG A 202 2.31 -10.70 29.09
C ARG A 202 1.80 -11.35 30.37
N VAL A 203 1.39 -12.62 30.27
CA VAL A 203 0.84 -13.37 31.41
C VAL A 203 1.93 -14.13 32.19
N ALA A 204 3.12 -14.39 31.62
CA ALA A 204 4.23 -15.04 32.35
C ALA A 204 5.63 -14.73 31.75
N GLY A 205 6.65 -14.50 32.61
CA GLY A 205 8.06 -14.46 32.20
C GLY A 205 9.05 -13.96 33.26
N LEU A 206 10.20 -14.64 33.39
CA LEU A 206 11.34 -14.21 34.20
C LEU A 206 11.97 -12.93 33.60
N PRO A 207 12.26 -11.89 34.41
CA PRO A 207 12.67 -10.57 33.94
C PRO A 207 14.10 -10.47 33.37
N GLY A 208 14.87 -11.57 33.37
CA GLY A 208 16.32 -11.55 33.15
C GLY A 208 16.79 -11.47 31.68
N ASP A 209 16.02 -11.97 30.71
CA ASP A 209 16.47 -12.11 29.31
C ASP A 209 15.88 -11.04 28.36
N ASP A 210 15.02 -10.15 28.87
CA ASP A 210 14.30 -9.20 28.02
C ASP A 210 15.17 -8.02 27.55
N GLN A 211 16.24 -7.67 28.28
CA GLN A 211 17.06 -6.49 28.00
C GLN A 211 18.04 -6.70 26.83
N SER A 212 18.71 -7.85 26.79
CA SER A 212 19.61 -8.25 25.70
C SER A 212 18.82 -8.33 24.38
N VAL A 213 17.68 -9.03 24.41
CA VAL A 213 16.76 -9.18 23.29
C VAL A 213 16.26 -7.82 22.83
N ARG A 214 15.83 -6.93 23.74
CA ARG A 214 15.39 -5.57 23.37
C ARG A 214 16.49 -4.79 22.65
N SER A 215 17.74 -4.89 23.08
CA SER A 215 18.88 -4.23 22.42
C SER A 215 19.11 -4.76 20.99
N SER A 216 19.08 -6.08 20.79
CA SER A 216 19.21 -6.69 19.46
C SER A 216 18.13 -6.25 18.47
N TYR A 217 16.87 -6.16 18.91
CA TYR A 217 15.79 -5.65 18.08
C TYR A 217 15.92 -4.14 17.80
N LYS A 218 16.48 -3.37 18.74
CA LYS A 218 16.78 -1.95 18.53
C LYS A 218 17.82 -1.77 17.42
N LEU A 219 18.86 -2.60 17.40
CA LEU A 219 19.85 -2.63 16.31
C LEU A 219 19.20 -2.97 14.97
N LEU A 220 18.31 -3.98 14.93
CA LEU A 220 17.58 -4.33 13.71
C LEU A 220 16.74 -3.16 13.18
N GLY A 221 16.16 -2.37 14.09
CA GLY A 221 15.43 -1.14 13.74
C GLY A 221 16.32 -0.07 13.11
N ILE A 222 17.52 0.15 13.65
CA ILE A 222 18.52 1.10 13.11
C ILE A 222 18.98 0.63 11.72
N VAL A 223 19.32 -0.65 11.56
CA VAL A 223 19.71 -1.23 10.26
C VAL A 223 18.59 -1.07 9.24
N SER A 224 17.34 -1.30 9.64
CA SER A 224 16.17 -1.11 8.76
C SER A 224 16.00 0.35 8.35
N LEU A 225 16.26 1.30 9.25
CA LEU A 225 16.21 2.73 8.96
C LEU A 225 17.32 3.15 7.99
N LEU A 226 18.54 2.65 8.19
CA LEU A 226 19.65 2.88 7.28
C LEU A 226 19.36 2.31 5.88
N HIS A 227 18.82 1.10 5.80
CA HIS A 227 18.39 0.49 4.54
C HIS A 227 17.28 1.29 3.85
N LEU A 228 16.34 1.85 4.62
CA LEU A 228 15.31 2.75 4.09
C LEU A 228 15.92 4.01 3.49
N VAL A 229 16.82 4.68 4.22
CA VAL A 229 17.52 5.89 3.75
C VAL A 229 18.31 5.59 2.48
N LEU A 230 19.04 4.48 2.43
CA LEU A 230 19.78 4.07 1.24
C LEU A 230 18.84 3.84 0.04
N THR A 231 17.74 3.11 0.24
CA THR A 231 16.78 2.83 -0.82
C THR A 231 16.13 4.12 -1.36
N VAL A 232 15.74 5.02 -0.46
CA VAL A 232 15.18 6.33 -0.84
C VAL A 232 16.22 7.18 -1.56
N GLY A 233 17.47 7.19 -1.07
CA GLY A 233 18.58 7.90 -1.71
C GLY A 233 18.79 7.43 -3.14
N ILE A 234 18.79 6.11 -3.38
CA ILE A 234 18.89 5.53 -4.73
C ILE A 234 17.67 5.91 -5.59
N GLN A 235 16.45 5.86 -5.03
CA GLN A 235 15.24 6.25 -5.76
C GLN A 235 15.28 7.74 -6.17
N ILE A 236 15.69 8.63 -5.27
CA ILE A 236 15.85 10.06 -5.56
C ILE A 236 16.96 10.27 -6.60
N TYR A 237 18.10 9.61 -6.44
CA TYR A 237 19.21 9.70 -7.40
C TYR A 237 18.78 9.26 -8.80
N SER A 238 18.14 8.09 -8.91
CA SER A 238 17.63 7.58 -10.19
C SER A 238 16.56 8.48 -10.80
N PHE A 239 15.72 9.12 -9.97
CA PHE A 239 14.72 10.08 -10.43
C PHE A 239 15.37 11.35 -10.95
N GLN A 240 16.35 11.91 -10.24
CA GLN A 240 17.12 13.06 -10.69
C GLN A 240 17.90 12.76 -11.98
N GLN A 241 18.51 11.58 -12.08
CA GLN A 241 19.20 11.14 -13.29
C GLN A 241 18.24 11.07 -14.49
N ARG A 242 17.03 10.53 -14.29
CA ARG A 242 15.97 10.53 -15.33
C ARG A 242 15.55 11.95 -15.71
N GLN A 243 15.53 12.90 -14.76
CA GLN A 243 15.24 14.30 -15.07
C GLN A 243 16.35 14.97 -15.88
N ARG A 244 17.63 14.75 -15.51
CA ARG A 244 18.79 15.27 -16.27
C ARG A 244 18.80 14.73 -17.70
N ALA A 245 18.62 13.41 -17.86
CA ALA A 245 18.48 12.81 -19.18
C ALA A 245 17.33 13.47 -19.96
N ARG A 246 16.15 13.67 -19.37
CA ARG A 246 15.05 14.36 -20.07
C ARG A 246 15.38 15.80 -20.48
N GLN A 247 16.21 16.52 -19.73
CA GLN A 247 16.65 17.87 -20.10
C GLN A 247 17.64 17.83 -21.27
N GLU A 248 18.62 16.93 -21.23
CA GLU A 248 19.58 16.71 -22.33
C GLU A 248 18.86 16.27 -23.61
N TRP A 249 17.91 15.33 -23.50
CA TRP A 249 17.06 14.90 -24.62
C TRP A 249 16.23 16.05 -25.22
N LYS A 250 15.71 16.97 -24.39
CA LYS A 250 15.01 18.17 -24.88
C LYS A 250 15.95 19.13 -25.61
N LEU A 251 17.16 19.32 -25.09
CA LEU A 251 18.19 20.16 -25.70
C LEU A 251 18.60 19.63 -27.08
N HIS A 252 18.93 18.34 -27.18
CA HIS A 252 19.27 17.69 -28.45
C HIS A 252 18.13 17.79 -29.46
N ARG A 253 16.88 17.55 -29.04
CA ARG A 253 15.72 17.68 -29.92
C ARG A 253 15.55 19.10 -30.47
N ASN A 254 15.74 20.14 -29.65
CA ASN A 254 15.63 21.53 -30.09
C ASN A 254 16.76 21.92 -31.06
N LEU A 255 18.00 21.47 -30.81
CA LEU A 255 19.14 21.69 -31.69
C LEU A 255 18.95 20.99 -33.04
N SER A 256 18.45 19.75 -33.05
CA SER A 256 18.11 19.02 -34.28
C SER A 256 17.01 19.74 -35.08
N TYR A 257 15.98 20.27 -34.41
CA TYR A 257 14.90 21.02 -35.07
C TYR A 257 15.41 22.30 -35.73
N GLN A 258 16.24 23.08 -35.01
CA GLN A 258 16.87 24.27 -35.59
C GLN A 258 17.73 23.92 -36.80
N LYS A 259 18.58 22.89 -36.70
CA LYS A 259 19.47 22.49 -37.81
C LYS A 259 18.68 22.04 -39.05
N ALA A 260 17.57 21.32 -38.87
CA ALA A 260 16.66 20.95 -39.95
C ALA A 260 16.01 22.18 -40.60
N GLN A 261 15.57 23.16 -39.78
CA GLN A 261 14.95 24.40 -40.28
C GLN A 261 15.94 25.26 -41.08
N TYR A 262 17.18 25.41 -40.62
CA TYR A 262 18.22 26.13 -41.38
C TYR A 262 18.58 25.42 -42.69
N CYS A 263 18.61 24.08 -42.70
CA CYS A 263 18.89 23.30 -43.92
C CYS A 263 17.75 23.43 -44.96
N CYS A 264 16.48 23.40 -44.54
CA CYS A 264 15.35 23.66 -45.42
C CYS A 264 15.38 25.07 -46.02
N ILE A 265 15.66 26.10 -45.21
CA ILE A 265 15.73 27.49 -45.68
C ILE A 265 16.85 27.66 -46.72
N SER A 266 18.03 27.08 -46.45
CA SER A 266 19.17 27.12 -47.38
C SER A 266 18.85 26.47 -48.72
N ASN A 267 18.18 25.31 -48.73
CA ASN A 267 17.80 24.64 -49.99
C ASN A 267 16.76 25.45 -50.77
N THR A 268 15.77 26.06 -50.09
CA THR A 268 14.77 26.90 -50.77
C THR A 268 15.32 28.22 -51.33
N LEU A 269 16.40 28.76 -50.75
CA LEU A 269 17.11 29.92 -51.29
C LEU A 269 17.98 29.55 -52.49
N ASN A 270 18.55 28.34 -52.49
CA ASN A 270 19.34 27.85 -53.60
C ASN A 270 18.48 27.54 -54.83
N ASP A 271 17.29 26.97 -54.64
CA ASP A 271 16.33 26.67 -55.72
C ASP A 271 15.66 27.92 -56.33
N ARG A 272 15.71 29.09 -55.67
CA ARG A 272 15.17 30.36 -56.22
C ARG A 272 16.19 31.18 -57.02
N ASN A 273 17.47 30.85 -56.92
CA ASN A 273 18.56 31.55 -57.60
C ASN A 273 19.12 30.77 -58.81
N MET A 274 18.47 29.67 -59.20
CA MET A 274 18.63 29.01 -60.50
C MET A 274 17.38 29.28 -61.35
#